data_AF-A0ABD2GZR0-F1
#
_entry.id   AF-A0ABD2GZR0-F1
#
_cell.length_a   1.000
_cell.length_b   1.000
_cell.length_c   1.000
_cell.angle_alpha   90.00
_cell.angle_beta   90.00
_cell.angle_gamma   90.00
#
_symmetry.space_group_name_H-M   'P 1'
#
loop_
_entity.id
_entity.type
_entity.pdbx_description
1 polymer ?
#
loop_
_entity_poly.entity_id
_entity_poly.type
_entity_poly.pdbx_seq_one_letter_code
_entity_poly.pdbx_strand_id
1 'polypeptide(L)' 'MAVPSAHEFHWQSLSRLASGRVYHSLCEVGGQMYMLGGCDAVGRPSPALELYSPEV' A
#
# COMPACT_ATOMS: atom_id res chain seq x y z
N MET A 1 -2.07 -30.44 -0.56
CA MET A 1 -2.02 -29.21 -1.37
C MET A 1 -0.55 -28.83 -1.46
N ALA A 2 0.04 -28.80 -2.66
CA ALA A 2 1.46 -28.47 -2.82
C ALA A 2 1.67 -26.97 -2.61
N VAL A 3 2.72 -26.59 -1.87
CA VAL A 3 3.11 -25.18 -1.72
C VAL A 3 3.92 -24.79 -2.96
N PRO A 4 3.53 -23.74 -3.71
CA PRO A 4 4.28 -23.25 -4.85
C PRO A 4 5.74 -22.96 -4.49
N SER A 5 6.66 -23.21 -5.42
CA SER A 5 8.06 -22.83 -5.21
C SER A 5 8.20 -21.31 -5.26
N ALA A 6 9.11 -20.74 -4.47
CA ALA A 6 9.30 -19.27 -4.43
C ALA A 6 9.60 -18.64 -5.81
N HIS A 7 10.12 -19.45 -6.75
CA HIS A 7 10.49 -19.04 -8.09
C HIS A 7 9.30 -18.80 -9.03
N GLU A 8 8.08 -19.14 -8.59
CA GLU A 8 6.83 -18.90 -9.33
C GLU A 8 6.23 -17.52 -9.04
N PHE A 9 6.69 -16.82 -8.00
CA PHE A 9 6.20 -15.49 -7.65
C PHE A 9 7.07 -14.41 -8.31
N HIS A 10 6.42 -13.37 -8.83
CA HIS A 10 7.09 -12.20 -9.39
C HIS A 10 6.47 -10.92 -8.83
N TRP A 11 7.29 -9.88 -8.70
CA TRP A 11 6.79 -8.55 -8.41
C TRP A 11 6.13 -7.96 -9.66
N GLN A 12 4.99 -7.33 -9.46
CA GLN A 12 4.29 -6.57 -10.50
C GLN A 12 4.08 -5.12 -10.04
N SER A 13 4.06 -4.20 -11.01
CA SER A 13 3.69 -2.83 -10.74
C SER A 13 2.17 -2.71 -10.69
N LEU A 14 1.66 -2.18 -9.59
CA LEU A 14 0.24 -1.86 -9.38
C LEU A 14 0.04 -0.35 -9.41
N SER A 15 -1.21 0.09 -9.32
CA SER A 15 -1.55 1.49 -9.28
C SER A 15 -0.88 2.25 -8.15
N ARG A 16 -0.51 3.50 -8.43
CA ARG A 16 0.22 4.35 -7.49
C ARG A 16 -0.77 5.14 -6.64
N LEU A 17 -0.35 5.46 -5.42
CA LEU A 17 -1.04 6.43 -4.59
C LEU A 17 -1.02 7.81 -5.24
N ALA A 18 -2.03 8.63 -4.94
CA ALA A 18 -2.11 10.01 -5.39
C ALA A 18 -0.93 10.85 -4.88
N SER A 19 -0.39 10.52 -3.69
CA SER A 19 0.76 11.19 -3.10
C SER A 19 1.76 10.20 -2.52
N GLY A 20 3.05 10.45 -2.76
CA GLY A 20 4.14 9.65 -2.21
C GLY A 20 4.30 9.86 -0.70
N ARG A 21 4.44 8.77 0.06
CA ARG A 21 4.51 8.79 1.52
C ARG A 21 5.39 7.68 2.08
N VAL A 22 6.01 7.92 3.23
CA VAL A 22 6.76 6.95 4.04
C VAL A 22 6.23 6.91 5.48
N TYR A 23 6.57 5.86 6.24
CA TYR A 23 6.17 5.67 7.65
C TYR A 23 4.65 5.71 7.92
N HIS A 24 3.83 5.40 6.91
CA HIS A 24 2.39 5.26 7.06
C HIS A 24 2.05 3.88 7.65
N SER A 25 0.84 3.74 8.21
CA SER A 25 0.27 2.45 8.60
C SER A 25 -0.67 1.95 7.52
N LEU A 26 -0.67 0.64 7.25
CA LEU A 26 -1.55 -0.02 6.29
C LEU A 26 -2.39 -1.08 7.02
N CYS A 27 -3.71 -1.06 6.84
CA CYS A 27 -4.64 -1.98 7.50
C CYS A 27 -5.69 -2.49 6.51
N GLU A 28 -5.98 -3.78 6.54
CA GLU A 28 -7.09 -4.38 5.81
C GLU A 28 -8.36 -4.35 6.66
N VAL A 29 -9.46 -3.83 6.10
CA VAL A 29 -10.78 -3.81 6.74
C VAL A 29 -11.86 -4.11 5.71
N GLY A 30 -12.43 -5.32 5.76
CA GLY A 30 -13.55 -5.71 4.90
C GLY A 30 -13.17 -5.85 3.42
N GLY A 31 -12.02 -6.47 3.14
CA GLY A 31 -11.44 -6.67 1.81
C GLY A 31 -10.78 -5.42 1.21
N GLN A 32 -10.67 -4.34 1.98
CA GLN A 32 -10.21 -3.03 1.52
C GLN A 32 -8.96 -2.58 2.29
N MET A 33 -8.00 -1.99 1.59
CA MET A 33 -6.73 -1.58 2.17
C MET A 33 -6.74 -0.08 2.52
N TYR A 34 -6.65 0.24 3.81
CA TYR A 34 -6.63 1.62 4.31
C TYR A 34 -5.22 2.02 4.74
N MET A 35 -4.75 3.16 4.24
CA MET A 35 -3.51 3.78 4.70
C MET A 35 -3.80 4.98 5.57
N LEU A 36 -3.07 5.07 6.67
CA LEU A 36 -3.18 6.15 7.63
C LEU A 36 -1.82 6.81 7.83
N GLY A 37 -1.79 8.14 7.82
CA GLY A 37 -0.64 8.88 8.30
C GLY A 37 0.58 8.84 7.37
N GLY A 38 1.76 8.87 7.99
CA GLY A 38 3.06 8.97 7.33
C GLY A 38 3.49 10.40 7.04
N CYS A 39 4.57 10.54 6.28
CA CYS A 39 5.07 11.84 5.84
C CYS A 39 5.56 11.81 4.39
N ASP A 40 5.61 12.99 3.76
CA ASP A 40 6.13 13.17 2.40
C ASP A 40 7.67 13.21 2.37
N ALA A 41 8.24 13.43 1.18
CA ALA A 41 9.69 13.46 0.97
C ALA A 41 10.43 14.58 1.72
N VAL A 42 9.73 15.62 2.20
CA VAL A 42 10.30 16.69 3.02
C VAL A 42 9.93 16.57 4.50
N GLY A 43 9.35 15.42 4.89
CA GLY A 43 8.99 15.11 6.27
C GLY A 43 7.72 15.78 6.76
N ARG A 44 6.88 16.34 5.87
CA ARG A 44 5.60 16.92 6.29
C ARG A 44 4.63 15.78 6.64
N PRO A 45 4.05 15.79 7.86
CA PRO A 45 3.12 14.75 8.26
C PRO A 45 1.84 14.85 7.44
N SER A 46 1.29 13.69 7.09
CA SER A 46 0.03 13.57 6.37
C SER A 46 -1.08 13.18 7.34
N PRO A 47 -2.13 13.99 7.53
CA PRO A 47 -3.31 13.58 8.30
C PRO A 47 -4.27 12.69 7.52
N ALA A 48 -3.97 12.39 6.25
CA ALA A 48 -4.89 11.68 5.36
C ALA A 48 -5.12 10.21 5.75
N LEU A 49 -6.37 9.78 5.53
CA LEU A 49 -6.81 8.40 5.41
C LEU A 49 -7.09 8.14 3.93
N GLU A 50 -6.38 7.20 3.33
CA GLU A 50 -6.55 6.84 1.91
C GLU A 50 -6.99 5.39 1.79
N LEU A 51 -8.02 5.13 0.98
CA LEU A 51 -8.38 3.79 0.53
C LEU A 51 -7.51 3.44 -0.68
N TYR A 52 -6.68 2.42 -0.55
CA TYR A 52 -5.86 1.90 -1.63
C TYR A 52 -6.64 0.83 -2.42
N SER A 53 -6.79 1.07 -3.72
CA SER A 53 -7.29 0.08 -4.67
C SER A 53 -6.22 -0.18 -5.73
N PRO A 54 -5.55 -1.35 -5.73
CA PRO A 54 -4.50 -1.67 -6.70
C PRO A 54 -5.02 -1.89 -8.12
N GLU A 55 -6.34 -2.05 -8.29
CA GLU A 55 -6.99 -2.34 -9.57
C GLU A 55 -7.42 -1.07 -10.35
N VAL A 56 -7.32 0.11 -9.73
CA VAL A 56 -7.81 1.40 -10.26
C VAL A 56 -6.68 2.31 -10.67
#